data_AF-A0A7Z2W013-F1
#
_entry.id   AF-A0A7Z2W013-F1
#
_cell.length_a   1.000
_cell.length_b   1.000
_cell.length_c   1.000
_cell.angle_alpha   90.00
_cell.angle_beta   90.00
_cell.angle_gamma   90.00
#
_symmetry.space_group_name_H-M   'P 1'
#
loop_
_entity.id
_entity.type
_entity.pdbx_description
1 polymer ?
#
loop_
_entity_poly.entity_id
_entity_poly.type
_entity_poly.pdbx_seq_one_letter_code
_entity_poly.pdbx_strand_id
1 'polypeptide(L)'
;MSKDSLLSSLGLSRATISRKERDAAVLSRDESERVLGVEALIGLVQTMVEQSGDPAGFDAARWGSDWLARPLPALGGQTPASYMDTFEGQKLVADLLATSQSGAYA
;
A
#
# COMPACT_ATOMS: atom_id res chain seq x y z
N MET A 1 -9.48 0.73 4.14
CA MET A 1 -9.85 1.90 3.29
C MET A 1 -10.81 1.49 2.17
N SER A 2 -11.45 2.44 1.46
CA SER A 2 -12.33 2.14 0.31
C SER A 2 -11.55 1.97 -1.01
N LYS A 3 -12.12 1.30 -2.03
CA LYS A 3 -11.52 1.20 -3.38
C LYS A 3 -11.21 2.59 -3.96
N ASP A 4 -12.14 3.53 -3.84
CA ASP A 4 -11.97 4.88 -4.39
C ASP A 4 -10.83 5.64 -3.69
N SER A 5 -10.72 5.49 -2.37
CA SER A 5 -9.60 6.06 -1.59
C SER A 5 -8.26 5.47 -2.03
N LEU A 6 -8.20 4.15 -2.25
CA LEU A 6 -7.00 3.47 -2.73
C LEU A 6 -6.60 3.97 -4.12
N LEU A 7 -7.54 4.03 -5.06
CA LEU A 7 -7.27 4.55 -6.40
C LEU A 7 -6.73 5.98 -6.34
N SER A 8 -7.33 6.83 -5.50
CA SER A 8 -6.85 8.20 -5.30
C SER A 8 -5.43 8.25 -4.74
N SER A 9 -5.08 7.40 -3.76
CA SER A 9 -3.71 7.36 -3.19
C SER A 9 -2.65 6.90 -4.18
N LEU A 10 -3.04 6.17 -5.22
CA LEU A 10 -2.15 5.70 -6.29
C LEU A 10 -2.10 6.69 -7.47
N GLY A 11 -2.72 7.87 -7.34
CA GLY A 11 -2.87 8.82 -8.44
C GLY A 11 -3.69 8.25 -9.61
N LEU A 12 -4.55 7.26 -9.36
CA LEU A 12 -5.39 6.60 -10.35
C LEU A 12 -6.78 7.24 -10.38
N SER A 13 -7.20 7.72 -11.54
CA SER A 13 -8.56 8.23 -11.72
C SER A 13 -9.56 7.08 -11.71
N ARG A 14 -10.52 7.13 -10.78
CA ARG A 14 -11.67 6.21 -10.72
C ARG A 14 -12.38 6.08 -12.07
N ALA A 15 -12.58 7.20 -12.77
CA ALA A 15 -13.24 7.21 -14.07
C ALA A 15 -12.42 6.47 -15.14
N THR A 16 -11.10 6.67 -15.14
CA THR A 16 -10.19 5.97 -16.07
C THR A 16 -10.17 4.47 -15.78
N ILE A 17 -10.02 4.08 -14.51
CA ILE A 17 -9.99 2.66 -14.12
C ILE A 17 -11.32 1.98 -14.43
N SER A 18 -12.46 2.60 -14.09
CA SER A 18 -13.78 2.05 -14.42
C SER A 18 -14.01 1.91 -15.93
N ARG A 19 -13.52 2.87 -16.73
CA ARG A 19 -13.54 2.74 -18.20
C ARG A 19 -12.72 1.53 -18.65
N LYS A 20 -11.48 1.40 -18.18
CA LYS A 20 -10.59 0.27 -18.53
C LYS A 20 -11.17 -1.08 -18.13
N GLU A 21 -11.79 -1.18 -16.95
CA GLU A 21 -12.48 -2.40 -16.51
C GLU A 21 -13.60 -2.81 -17.47
N ARG A 22 -14.46 -1.87 -17.90
CA ARG A 22 -15.54 -2.15 -18.88
C ARG A 22 -15.02 -2.57 -20.24
N ASP A 23 -13.93 -1.95 -20.67
CA ASP A 23 -13.34 -2.17 -22.00
C ASP A 23 -12.36 -3.36 -22.02
N ALA A 24 -12.19 -4.07 -20.88
CA ALA A 24 -11.16 -5.09 -20.67
C ALA A 24 -9.74 -4.62 -21.08
N ALA A 25 -9.48 -3.33 -20.93
CA ALA A 25 -8.23 -2.70 -21.29
C ALA A 25 -7.19 -2.84 -20.17
N VAL A 26 -5.94 -3.06 -20.55
CA VAL A 26 -4.83 -3.16 -19.59
C VAL A 26 -4.51 -1.80 -18.94
N LEU A 27 -3.99 -1.86 -17.72
CA LEU A 27 -3.35 -0.72 -17.08
C LEU A 27 -2.13 -0.27 -17.90
N SER A 28 -1.82 1.02 -17.86
CA SER A 28 -0.54 1.49 -18.38
C SER A 28 0.60 0.91 -17.53
N ARG A 29 1.83 1.03 -18.02
CA ARG A 29 3.00 0.61 -17.26
C ARG A 29 3.05 1.28 -15.88
N ASP A 30 2.96 2.60 -15.84
CA ASP A 30 3.03 3.36 -14.59
C ASP A 30 1.88 3.01 -13.64
N GLU A 31 0.66 2.84 -14.17
CA GLU A 31 -0.49 2.41 -13.35
C GLU A 31 -0.27 1.00 -12.78
N SER A 32 0.29 0.09 -13.58
CA SER A 32 0.61 -1.27 -13.16
C SER A 32 1.69 -1.28 -12.08
N GLU A 33 2.75 -0.49 -12.26
CA GLU A 33 3.84 -0.35 -11.28
C GLU A 33 3.28 0.10 -9.92
N ARG A 34 2.38 1.08 -9.90
CA ARG A 34 1.79 1.56 -8.65
C ARG A 34 0.90 0.52 -7.97
N VAL A 35 0.13 -0.25 -8.74
CA VAL A 35 -0.67 -1.36 -8.20
C VAL A 35 0.22 -2.47 -7.66
N LEU A 36 1.30 -2.81 -8.36
CA LEU A 36 2.28 -3.81 -7.90
C LEU A 36 2.95 -3.42 -6.58
N GLY A 37 3.17 -2.12 -6.34
CA GLY A 37 3.68 -1.66 -5.05
C GLY A 37 2.74 -1.92 -3.88
N VAL A 38 1.42 -1.88 -4.10
CA VAL A 38 0.44 -2.27 -3.06
C VAL A 38 0.52 -3.76 -2.77
N GLU A 39 0.59 -4.59 -3.81
CA GLU A 39 0.76 -6.05 -3.65
C GLU A 39 2.07 -6.39 -2.93
N ALA A 40 3.16 -5.72 -3.27
CA ALA A 40 4.44 -5.88 -2.58
C ALA A 40 4.34 -5.51 -1.09
N LEU A 41 3.61 -4.44 -0.75
CA LEU A 41 3.39 -4.05 0.64
C LEU A 41 2.55 -5.09 1.39
N ILE A 42 1.51 -5.65 0.77
CA ILE A 42 0.72 -6.75 1.38
C ILE A 42 1.61 -7.97 1.63
N GLY A 43 2.45 -8.34 0.66
CA GLY A 43 3.43 -9.42 0.81
C GLY A 43 4.44 -9.17 1.93
N LEU A 44 4.87 -7.92 2.11
CA LEU A 44 5.73 -7.52 3.22
C LEU A 44 5.03 -7.71 4.57
N VAL A 45 3.79 -7.24 4.71
CA VAL A 45 2.99 -7.45 5.93
C VAL A 45 2.83 -8.94 6.24
N GLN A 46 2.50 -9.75 5.23
CA GLN A 46 2.33 -11.20 5.38
C GLN A 46 3.63 -11.84 5.90
N THR A 47 4.76 -11.51 5.28
CA THR A 47 6.09 -11.99 5.67
C THR A 47 6.42 -11.62 7.12
N MET A 48 6.11 -10.37 7.52
CA MET A 48 6.36 -9.90 8.89
C MET A 48 5.58 -10.71 9.93
N VAL A 49 4.32 -11.04 9.65
CA VAL A 49 3.48 -11.83 10.56
C VAL A 49 3.93 -13.27 10.64
N GLU A 50 4.24 -13.89 9.50
CA GLU A 50 4.79 -15.25 9.45
C GLU A 50 6.09 -15.40 10.25
N GLN A 51 6.93 -14.36 10.23
CA GLN A 51 8.18 -14.33 11.00
C GLN A 51 7.96 -14.07 12.50
N SER A 52 6.82 -13.52 12.89
CA SER A 52 6.55 -13.06 14.26
C SER A 52 5.62 -14.01 15.06
N GLY A 53 5.07 -15.05 14.44
CA GLY A 53 4.19 -16.00 15.13
C GLY A 53 3.29 -16.82 14.21
N ASP A 54 2.02 -16.97 14.60
CA ASP A 54 1.01 -17.71 13.85
C ASP A 54 0.18 -16.76 12.96
N PRO A 55 0.23 -16.88 11.62
CA PRO A 55 -0.56 -16.06 10.71
C PRO A 55 -2.04 -16.50 10.61
N ALA A 56 -2.46 -17.57 11.29
CA ALA A 56 -3.82 -18.09 11.17
C ALA A 56 -4.90 -17.02 11.47
N GLY A 57 -5.76 -16.76 10.47
CA GLY A 57 -6.84 -15.78 10.56
C GLY A 57 -6.40 -14.32 10.40
N PHE A 58 -5.11 -14.06 10.13
CA PHE A 58 -4.63 -12.72 9.85
C PHE A 58 -4.88 -12.34 8.38
N ASP A 59 -5.45 -11.15 8.17
CA ASP A 59 -5.70 -10.60 6.84
C ASP A 59 -4.72 -9.44 6.57
N ALA A 60 -3.62 -9.76 5.88
CA ALA A 60 -2.57 -8.80 5.57
C ALA A 60 -3.06 -7.64 4.69
N ALA A 61 -3.98 -7.91 3.75
CA ALA A 61 -4.53 -6.89 2.87
C ALA A 61 -5.38 -5.90 3.67
N ARG A 62 -6.25 -6.40 4.56
CA ARG A 62 -7.07 -5.55 5.44
C ARG A 62 -6.20 -4.77 6.42
N TRP A 63 -5.25 -5.42 7.09
CA TRP A 63 -4.35 -4.74 8.02
C TRP A 63 -3.52 -3.65 7.32
N GLY A 64 -2.96 -3.96 6.15
CA GLY A 64 -2.19 -3.02 5.34
C GLY A 64 -3.04 -1.84 4.89
N SER A 65 -4.28 -2.10 4.47
CA SER A 65 -5.25 -1.07 4.12
C SER A 65 -5.54 -0.11 5.28
N ASP A 66 -5.66 -0.63 6.49
CA ASP A 66 -5.91 0.16 7.69
C ASP A 66 -4.65 0.90 8.15
N TRP A 67 -3.45 0.31 7.97
CA TRP A 67 -2.18 0.96 8.27
C TRP A 67 -1.88 2.12 7.32
N LEU A 68 -2.12 1.94 6.02
CA LEU A 68 -1.94 2.99 5.01
C LEU A 68 -2.79 4.24 5.29
N ALA A 69 -3.94 4.08 5.94
CA ALA A 69 -4.85 5.18 6.29
C ALA A 69 -4.56 5.85 7.63
N ARG A 70 -3.60 5.32 8.42
CA ARG A 70 -3.27 5.85 9.75
C ARG A 70 -2.21 6.96 9.65
N PRO A 71 -2.45 8.16 10.21
CA PRO A 71 -1.42 9.18 10.34
C PRO A 71 -0.23 8.68 11.16
N LEU A 72 1.00 8.88 10.69
CA LEU A 72 2.22 8.46 11.38
C LEU A 72 3.07 9.66 11.80
N PRO A 73 3.55 9.73 13.06
CA PRO A 73 4.48 10.77 13.50
C PRO A 73 5.77 10.83 12.66
N ALA A 74 6.29 9.68 12.24
CA ALA A 74 7.48 9.57 11.38
C ALA A 74 7.30 10.22 10.00
N LEU A 75 6.05 10.44 9.57
CA LEU A 75 5.69 11.14 8.34
C LEU A 75 5.14 12.55 8.62
N GLY A 76 5.47 13.13 9.77
CA GLY A 76 4.97 14.46 10.16
C GLY A 76 3.44 14.52 10.32
N GLY A 77 2.80 13.40 10.68
CA GLY A 77 1.35 13.29 10.79
C GLY A 77 0.63 13.03 9.46
N GLN A 78 1.34 12.80 8.36
CA GLN A 78 0.74 12.31 7.12
C GLN A 78 0.48 10.80 7.18
N THR A 79 -0.39 10.35 6.28
CA THR A 79 -0.67 8.91 6.11
C THR A 79 0.32 8.29 5.12
N PRO A 80 0.72 7.01 5.27
CA PRO A 80 1.51 6.32 4.27
C PRO A 80 0.86 6.34 2.87
N ALA A 81 -0.47 6.28 2.80
CA ALA A 81 -1.21 6.38 1.53
C ALA A 81 -0.89 7.65 0.74
N SER A 82 -0.52 8.76 1.42
CA SER A 82 -0.17 10.03 0.76
C SER A 82 1.11 9.96 -0.09
N TYR A 83 1.88 8.88 0.01
CA TYR A 83 3.14 8.68 -0.71
C TYR A 83 3.06 7.58 -1.77
N MET A 84 1.90 6.95 -1.97
CA MET A 84 1.77 5.75 -2.79
C MET A 84 1.63 6.03 -4.31
N ASP A 85 1.62 7.30 -4.73
CA ASP A 85 1.46 7.72 -6.13
C ASP A 85 2.78 7.71 -6.93
N THR A 86 3.91 7.49 -6.26
CA THR A 86 5.24 7.43 -6.86
C THR A 86 5.99 6.17 -6.44
N PHE A 87 6.91 5.70 -7.28
CA PHE A 87 7.73 4.54 -6.96
C PHE A 87 8.61 4.80 -5.73
N GLU A 88 9.22 5.99 -5.65
CA GLU A 88 10.06 6.41 -4.53
C GLU A 88 9.28 6.48 -3.23
N GLY A 89 8.05 7.01 -3.27
CA GLY A 89 7.18 7.07 -2.10
C GLY A 89 6.71 5.69 -1.64
N GLN A 90 6.40 4.78 -2.56
CA GLN A 90 6.10 3.38 -2.23
C GLN A 90 7.29 2.68 -1.56
N LYS A 91 8.50 2.92 -2.05
CA LYS A 91 9.73 2.41 -1.41
C LYS A 91 9.89 2.95 0.00
N LEU A 92 9.72 4.25 0.20
CA LEU A 92 9.78 4.88 1.52
C LEU A 92 8.78 4.26 2.49
N VAL A 93 7.55 4.01 2.04
CA VAL A 93 6.49 3.39 2.83
C VAL A 93 6.85 1.94 3.20
N ALA A 94 7.39 1.17 2.26
CA ALA A 94 7.85 -0.19 2.52
C ALA A 94 9.02 -0.24 3.52
N ASP A 95 10.00 0.65 3.37
CA ASP A 95 11.15 0.75 4.28
C ASP A 95 10.71 1.15 5.69
N LEU A 96 9.75 2.08 5.80
CA LEU A 96 9.14 2.48 7.08
C LEU A 96 8.42 1.32 7.75
N LEU A 97 7.67 0.53 6.97
CA LEU A 97 6.98 -0.64 7.49
C LEU A 97 7.98 -1.69 7.99
N ALA A 98 9.04 -1.97 7.23
CA ALA A 98 10.07 -2.94 7.61
C ALA A 98 10.83 -2.52 8.87
N THR A 99 11.17 -1.23 9.02
CA THR A 99 11.84 -0.71 10.23
C THR A 99 10.94 -0.76 11.46
N SER A 100 9.62 -0.66 11.30
CA SER A 100 8.69 -0.85 12.42
C SER A 100 8.72 -2.27 13.01
N GLN A 101 9.06 -3.29 12.19
CA GLN A 101 9.20 -4.68 12.65
C GLN A 101 10.43 -4.88 13.54
N SER A 102 11.55 -4.25 13.20
CA SER A 102 12.83 -4.46 13.87
C SER A 102 12.95 -3.70 15.20
N GLY A 103 11.98 -2.85 15.53
CA GLY A 103 12.02 -1.97 16.70
C GLY A 103 13.07 -0.86 16.60
N ALA A 104 13.70 -0.70 15.44
CA ALA A 104 14.62 0.40 15.17
C ALA A 104 13.79 1.67 14.92
N TYR A 105 13.52 2.43 15.99
CA TYR A 105 12.99 3.78 15.83
C TYR A 105 14.05 4.66 15.15
N ALA A 106 13.64 5.32 14.07
CA ALA A 106 14.25 6.56 13.58
C ALA A 106 13.76 7.74 14.42
#